data_AF-A0A9N9NMC9-F1
#
_entry.id   AF-A0A9N9NMC9-F1
#
_cell.length_a   1.000
_cell.length_b   1.000
_cell.length_c   1.000
_cell.angle_alpha   90.00
_cell.angle_beta   90.00
_cell.angle_gamma   90.00
#
_symmetry.space_group_name_H-M   'P 1'
#
loop_
_entity.id
_entity.type
_entity.pdbx_description
1 polymer ?
#
loop_
_entity_poly.entity_id
_entity_poly.type
_entity_poly.pdbx_seq_one_letter_code
_entity_poly.pdbx_strand_id
1 'polypeptide(L)'
;EYEICLNAAAQKASYKKIKTAKNKIIEFESLYNIASDINIRSDLFAKIQDQKNIIKTNDKKIEAFKQHVANQAQMMAKKQKQLEEEGIVEQ
;
A
#
# COMPACT_ATOMS: atom_id res chain seq x y z
N GLU A 1 4.01 -20.19 -4.31
CA GLU A 1 2.71 -19.76 -3.74
C GLU A 1 2.82 -19.02 -2.40
N TYR A 2 3.69 -19.46 -1.47
CA TYR A 2 3.87 -18.82 -0.16
C TYR A 2 4.20 -17.30 -0.22
N GLU A 3 5.12 -16.88 -1.10
CA GLU A 3 5.46 -15.45 -1.27
C GLU A 3 4.31 -14.59 -1.80
N ILE A 4 3.48 -15.13 -2.70
CA ILE A 4 2.31 -14.42 -3.24
C ILE A 4 1.27 -14.19 -2.12
N CYS A 5 1.09 -15.20 -1.25
CA CYS A 5 0.17 -15.12 -0.12
C CYS A 5 0.62 -14.10 0.94
N LEU A 6 1.92 -14.05 1.25
CA LEU A 6 2.52 -13.05 2.15
C LEU A 6 2.37 -11.63 1.60
N ASN A 7 2.58 -11.46 0.29
CA ASN A 7 2.46 -10.17 -0.37
C ASN A 7 0.99 -9.67 -0.36
N ALA A 8 0.03 -10.56 -0.64
CA ALA A 8 -1.40 -10.25 -0.54
C ALA A 8 -1.81 -9.85 0.90
N ALA A 9 -1.30 -10.55 1.91
CA ALA A 9 -1.54 -10.19 3.31
C ALA A 9 -0.97 -8.80 3.67
N ALA A 10 0.24 -8.49 3.19
CA ALA A 10 0.88 -7.19 3.40
C ALA A 10 0.13 -6.04 2.70
N GLN A 11 -0.39 -6.27 1.49
CA GLN A 11 -1.25 -5.32 0.78
C GLN A 11 -2.56 -5.10 1.55
N LYS A 12 -3.23 -6.17 2.02
CA LYS A 12 -4.45 -6.08 2.83
C LYS A 12 -4.23 -5.26 4.11
N ALA A 13 -3.10 -5.48 4.80
CA ALA A 13 -2.73 -4.70 5.97
C ALA A 13 -2.52 -3.21 5.63
N SER A 14 -1.89 -2.91 4.50
CA SER A 14 -1.68 -1.54 4.02
C SER A 14 -2.99 -0.85 3.66
N TYR A 15 -3.91 -1.54 2.96
CA TYR A 15 -5.26 -1.03 2.70
C TYR A 15 -6.05 -0.74 3.97
N LYS A 16 -5.96 -1.61 4.98
CA LYS A 16 -6.60 -1.36 6.29
C LYS A 16 -6.06 -0.09 6.94
N LYS A 17 -4.73 0.11 6.93
CA LYS A 17 -4.10 1.33 7.46
C LYS A 17 -4.55 2.58 6.72
N ILE A 18 -4.65 2.54 5.38
CA ILE A 18 -5.17 3.65 4.58
C ILE A 18 -6.62 3.96 4.95
N LYS A 19 -7.48 2.94 5.05
CA LYS A 19 -8.89 3.12 5.42
C LYS A 19 -9.01 3.78 6.80
N THR A 20 -8.26 3.30 7.79
CA THR A 20 -8.23 3.89 9.13
C THR A 20 -7.72 5.33 9.11
N ALA A 21 -6.65 5.62 8.38
CA ALA A 21 -6.12 6.98 8.28
C ALA A 21 -7.11 7.95 7.62
N LYS A 22 -7.83 7.52 6.57
CA LYS A 22 -8.89 8.32 5.93
C LYS A 22 -10.01 8.65 6.92
N ASN A 23 -10.49 7.69 7.69
CA ASN A 23 -11.52 7.94 8.71
C ASN A 23 -11.03 8.93 9.77
N LYS A 24 -9.79 8.78 10.25
CA LYS A 24 -9.19 9.72 11.22
C LYS A 24 -9.05 11.14 10.66
N ILE A 25 -8.74 11.29 9.37
CA ILE A 25 -8.70 12.61 8.73
C ILE A 25 -10.08 13.26 8.78
N ILE A 26 -11.14 12.53 8.43
CA ILE A 26 -12.52 13.06 8.47
C ILE A 26 -12.88 13.52 9.89
N GLU A 27 -12.54 12.70 10.90
CA GLU A 27 -12.77 13.05 12.31
C GLU A 27 -11.99 14.31 12.71
N PHE A 28 -10.70 14.40 12.37
CA PHE A 28 -9.87 15.57 12.70
C PHE A 28 -10.29 16.83 11.95
N GLU A 29 -10.71 16.71 10.69
CA GLU A 29 -11.24 17.82 9.89
C GLU A 29 -12.56 18.34 10.49
N SER A 30 -13.44 17.44 10.96
CA SER A 30 -14.65 17.82 11.66
C SER A 30 -14.34 18.59 12.95
N LEU A 31 -13.42 18.10 13.77
CA LEU A 31 -12.98 18.79 14.99
C LEU A 31 -12.30 20.13 14.69
N TYR A 32 -11.50 20.19 13.63
CA TYR A 32 -10.79 21.41 13.23
C TYR A 32 -11.75 22.52 12.84
N ASN A 33 -12.85 22.17 12.18
CA ASN A 33 -13.87 23.12 11.74
C ASN A 33 -14.68 23.71 12.90
N ILE A 34 -14.85 22.99 14.01
CA ILE A 34 -15.60 23.47 15.18
C ILE A 34 -14.70 24.09 16.26
N ALA A 35 -13.39 23.84 16.21
CA ALA A 35 -12.43 24.37 17.18
C ALA A 35 -12.25 25.88 16.99
N SER A 36 -12.46 26.67 18.05
CA SER A 36 -12.17 28.11 18.04
C SER A 36 -10.76 28.43 18.56
N ASP A 37 -10.19 27.54 19.37
CA ASP A 37 -8.84 27.69 19.90
C ASP A 37 -7.79 27.41 18.81
N ILE A 38 -6.87 28.36 18.62
CA ILE A 38 -5.84 28.30 17.58
C ILE A 38 -4.82 27.18 17.80
N ASN A 39 -4.48 26.88 19.06
CA ASN A 39 -3.54 25.80 19.38
C ASN A 39 -4.19 24.45 19.10
N ILE A 40 -5.47 24.29 19.46
CA ILE A 40 -6.24 23.09 19.13
C ILE A 40 -6.31 22.89 17.61
N ARG A 41 -6.56 23.96 16.84
CA ARG A 41 -6.56 23.90 15.37
C ARG A 41 -5.20 23.51 14.80
N SER A 42 -4.12 24.08 15.33
CA SER A 42 -2.75 23.75 14.91
C SER A 42 -2.43 22.26 15.14
N ASP A 43 -2.76 21.74 16.32
CA ASP A 43 -2.56 20.34 16.67
C ASP A 43 -3.36 19.38 15.77
N LEU A 44 -4.63 19.72 15.50
CA LEU A 44 -5.48 18.96 14.60
C LEU A 44 -4.93 18.97 13.17
N PHE A 45 -4.42 20.12 12.70
CA PHE A 45 -3.79 20.22 11.40
C PHE A 45 -2.54 19.33 11.31
N ALA A 46 -1.68 19.33 12.32
CA ALA A 46 -0.52 18.44 12.39
C ALA A 46 -0.95 16.96 12.34
N LYS A 47 -1.97 16.56 13.11
CA LYS A 47 -2.53 15.20 13.09
C LYS A 47 -3.09 14.81 11.72
N ILE A 48 -3.72 15.74 10.99
CA ILE A 48 -4.18 15.51 9.61
C ILE A 48 -2.99 15.24 8.69
N GLN A 49 -1.92 16.03 8.80
CA GLN A 49 -0.71 15.82 7.99
C GLN A 49 -0.06 14.47 8.28
N ASP A 50 -0.01 14.05 9.54
CA ASP A 50 0.50 12.72 9.91
C ASP A 50 -0.33 11.59 9.27
N GLN A 51 -1.66 11.68 9.29
CA GLN A 51 -2.50 10.69 8.62
C GLN A 51 -2.30 10.71 7.09
N LYS A 52 -2.13 11.88 6.47
CA LYS A 52 -1.81 11.99 5.03
C LYS A 52 -0.47 11.32 4.71
N ASN A 53 0.53 11.46 5.58
CA ASN A 53 1.82 10.80 5.45
C ASN A 53 1.71 9.27 5.59
N ILE A 54 0.83 8.78 6.49
CA ILE A 54 0.52 7.35 6.61
C ILE A 54 -0.10 6.83 5.31
N ILE A 55 -1.07 7.55 4.72
CA ILE A 55 -1.67 7.15 3.43
C ILE A 55 -0.59 7.07 2.35
N LYS A 56 0.16 8.15 2.13
CA LYS A 56 1.23 8.22 1.11
C LYS A 56 2.25 7.09 1.26
N THR A 57 2.66 6.79 2.50
CA THR A 57 3.62 5.72 2.76
C THR A 57 3.05 4.33 2.46
N ASN A 58 1.78 4.07 2.79
CA ASN A 58 1.17 2.77 2.52
C ASN A 58 0.80 2.60 1.03
N ASP A 59 0.42 3.67 0.33
CA ASP A 59 0.21 3.63 -1.13
C ASP A 59 1.51 3.25 -1.85
N LYS A 60 2.65 3.86 -1.47
CA LYS A 60 3.96 3.48 -2.00
C LYS A 60 4.32 2.01 -1.73
N LYS A 61 3.98 1.48 -0.55
CA LYS A 61 4.21 0.07 -0.22
C LYS A 61 3.39 -0.85 -1.11
N ILE A 62 2.11 -0.55 -1.32
CA ILE A 62 1.24 -1.31 -2.22
C ILE A 62 1.79 -1.31 -3.64
N GLU A 63 2.27 -0.16 -4.12
CA GLU A 63 2.86 -0.07 -5.46
C GLU A 63 4.15 -0.91 -5.59
N ALA A 64 5.05 -0.83 -4.60
CA ALA A 64 6.25 -1.68 -4.57
C ALA A 64 5.90 -3.18 -4.56
N PHE A 65 4.85 -3.55 -3.84
CA PHE A 65 4.35 -4.92 -3.78
C PHE A 65 3.80 -5.41 -5.13
N LYS A 66 3.07 -4.57 -5.86
CA LYS A 66 2.60 -4.88 -7.21
C LYS A 66 3.75 -5.05 -8.20
N GLN A 67 4.75 -4.17 -8.13
CA GLN A 67 5.95 -4.24 -8.96
C GLN A 67 6.73 -5.54 -8.70
N HIS A 68 6.87 -5.95 -7.44
CA HIS A 68 7.51 -7.22 -7.10
C HIS A 68 6.78 -8.42 -7.73
N VAL A 69 5.45 -8.46 -7.67
CA VAL A 69 4.66 -9.52 -8.30
C VAL A 69 4.84 -9.52 -9.82
N ALA A 70 4.82 -8.34 -10.45
CA ALA A 70 5.02 -8.21 -11.89
C ALA A 70 6.41 -8.70 -12.32
N ASN A 71 7.46 -8.32 -11.60
CA ASN A 71 8.84 -8.75 -11.86
C ASN A 71 8.99 -10.27 -11.70
N GLN A 72 8.39 -10.85 -10.66
CA GLN A 72 8.41 -12.29 -10.45
C GLN A 72 7.69 -13.04 -11.58
N ALA A 73 6.53 -12.55 -12.01
CA ALA A 73 5.80 -13.11 -13.15
C ALA A 73 6.61 -13.04 -14.46
N GLN A 74 7.28 -11.92 -14.72
CA GLN A 74 8.15 -11.78 -15.90
C GLN A 74 9.35 -12.73 -15.85
N MET A 75 9.98 -12.90 -14.68
CA MET A 75 11.08 -13.84 -14.50
C MET A 75 10.64 -15.29 -14.75
N MET A 76 9.48 -15.69 -14.20
CA MET A 76 8.93 -17.02 -14.45
C MET A 76 8.59 -17.24 -15.93
N ALA A 77 8.00 -16.24 -16.60
CA ALA A 77 7.70 -16.33 -18.03
C ALA A 77 8.97 -16.45 -18.90
N LYS A 78 10.05 -15.73 -18.56
CA LYS A 78 11.35 -15.87 -19.24
C LYS A 78 11.94 -17.26 -19.05
N LYS A 79 11.90 -17.78 -17.81
CA LYS A 79 12.39 -19.12 -17.51
C LYS A 79 11.59 -20.20 -18.26
N GLN A 80 10.27 -20.05 -18.32
CA GLN A 80 9.39 -20.96 -19.06
C GLN A 80 9.74 -20.98 -20.55
N LYS A 81 9.91 -19.81 -21.18
CA LYS A 81 10.34 -19.73 -22.58
C LYS A 81 11.69 -20.39 -22.83
N GLN A 82 12.66 -20.19 -21.95
CA GLN A 82 13.98 -20.84 -22.06
C GLN A 82 13.87 -22.37 -21.99
N LEU A 83 13.06 -22.89 -21.07
CA LEU A 83 12.83 -24.34 -20.95
C LEU A 83 12.11 -24.93 -22.17
N GLU A 84 11.18 -24.17 -22.77
CA GLU A 84 10.51 -24.53 -24.04
C GLU A 84 11.50 -24.52 -25.22
N GLU A 85 12.37 -23.51 -25.31
CA GLU A 85 13.40 -23.38 -26.35
C GLU A 85 14.50 -24.46 -26.23
N GLU A 86 14.84 -24.87 -25.00
CA GLU A 86 15.80 -25.95 -24.72
C GLU A 86 15.19 -27.36 -24.90
N GLY A 87 13.90 -27.46 -25.21
CA GLY A 87 13.20 -28.73 -25.43
C GLY A 87 13.02 -29.58 -24.17
N ILE A 88 13.12 -28.97 -22.99
CA ILE A 88 13.07 -29.66 -21.68
C ILE A 88 11.62 -29.85 -21.19
N VAL A 89 10.65 -29.18 -21.83
CA VAL A 89 9.22 -29.35 -21.54
C VAL A 89 8.59 -30.24 -22.61
N GLU A 90 8.31 -31.51 -22.27
CA GLU A 90 7.50 -32.40 -23.12
C GLU A 90 6.07 -31.82 -23.25
N GLN A 91 5.54 -31.82 -24.48
CA GLN A 91 4.22 -31.30 -24.87
C GLN A 91 3.05 -32.04 -24.22
#